data_AF-A0A147F111-F1
#
_entry.id   AF-A0A147F111-F1
#
_cell.length_a   1.000
_cell.length_b   1.000
_cell.length_c   1.000
_cell.angle_alpha   90.00
_cell.angle_beta   90.00
_cell.angle_gamma   90.00
#
_symmetry.space_group_name_H-M   'P 1'
#
loop_
_entity.id
_entity.type
_entity.pdbx_description
1 polymer ?
#
loop_
_entity_poly.entity_id
_entity_poly.type
_entity_poly.pdbx_seq_one_letter_code
_entity_poly.pdbx_strand_id
1 'polypeptide(L)'
;MESRNLPVPDGLDGTRVDQALAKMLGFSRTFAAEIADAGGVSVDGRTVSRSDRLRAGGWLSVEWEPKREPEIVPVEVADLGIVWDDDDIVVVDKPAGVAAHPSVGWEGPTVLGALAAAGFRIATSGPAERRGVVHRLDAGTSGLMVVAKTERAYTLLKSAFKEREVDKIYHAVVQGHPDPLSGTIDAPIGRHPHHSWKFAVIPDGKDSVTHYETLEAFPRASLLEIHLETGRTHQIRVHMAAHRHPCVGDPLYGADPTLSARLGLERQWLHAHRLAFTHPATGERVGFESAYPADLANALEILRDGL
;
A
#
# COMPACT_ATOMS: atom_id res chain seq x y z
N MET A 1 -13.80 22.88 12.91
CA MET A 1 -14.31 22.25 14.14
C MET A 1 -15.82 22.17 14.01
N GLU A 2 -16.37 20.98 14.13
CA GLU A 2 -17.82 20.73 14.09
C GLU A 2 -18.29 20.39 15.51
N SER A 3 -19.55 20.71 15.80
CA SER A 3 -20.16 20.35 17.08
C SER A 3 -21.61 19.93 16.91
N ARG A 4 -22.07 19.06 17.81
CA ARG A 4 -23.46 18.64 17.94
C ARG A 4 -23.84 18.51 19.39
N ASN A 5 -25.00 19.08 19.71
CA ASN A 5 -25.63 19.00 21.01
C ASN A 5 -26.97 18.30 20.87
N LEU A 6 -27.17 17.23 21.62
CA LEU A 6 -28.38 16.42 21.54
C LEU A 6 -28.63 15.67 22.85
N PRO A 7 -29.90 15.43 23.23
CA PRO A 7 -30.18 14.56 24.36
C PRO A 7 -29.80 13.12 24.04
N VAL A 8 -29.36 12.37 25.04
CA VAL A 8 -29.15 10.92 24.93
C VAL A 8 -30.54 10.24 24.83
N PRO A 9 -30.84 9.54 23.71
CA PRO A 9 -32.10 8.82 23.56
C PRO A 9 -32.22 7.65 24.54
N ASP A 10 -33.45 7.33 24.96
CA ASP A 10 -33.73 6.21 25.88
C ASP A 10 -33.14 4.88 25.41
N GLY A 11 -33.17 4.61 24.10
CA GLY A 11 -32.62 3.39 23.50
C GLY A 11 -31.09 3.25 23.58
N LEU A 12 -30.39 4.29 24.07
CA LEU A 12 -28.95 4.29 24.27
C LEU A 12 -28.56 4.41 25.75
N ASP A 13 -29.51 4.28 26.67
CA ASP A 13 -29.23 4.21 28.11
C ASP A 13 -28.24 3.06 28.41
N GLY A 14 -27.29 3.36 29.29
CA GLY A 14 -26.24 2.42 29.67
C GLY A 14 -25.26 2.06 28.54
N THR A 15 -25.43 2.61 27.33
CA THR A 15 -24.52 2.35 26.21
C THR A 15 -23.22 3.10 26.40
N ARG A 16 -22.09 2.48 26.03
CA ARG A 16 -20.79 3.15 26.06
C ARG A 16 -20.77 4.34 25.10
N VAL A 17 -20.08 5.41 25.49
CA VAL A 17 -19.92 6.64 24.70
C VAL A 17 -19.50 6.34 23.26
N ASP A 18 -18.46 5.52 23.05
CA ASP A 18 -17.97 5.18 21.70
C ASP A 18 -19.04 4.52 20.81
N GLN A 19 -19.86 3.64 21.38
CA GLN A 19 -20.95 2.95 20.68
C GLN A 19 -22.15 3.87 20.41
N ALA A 20 -22.49 4.71 21.39
CA ALA A 20 -23.60 5.64 21.27
C ALA A 20 -23.31 6.69 20.21
N LEU A 21 -22.11 7.28 20.20
CA LEU A 21 -21.67 8.24 19.18
C LEU A 21 -21.66 7.62 17.78
N ALA A 22 -21.15 6.40 17.63
CA ALA A 22 -21.17 5.69 16.35
C ALA A 22 -22.61 5.52 15.81
N LYS A 23 -23.57 5.18 16.68
CA LYS A 23 -24.98 5.03 16.31
C LYS A 23 -25.68 6.37 16.03
N MET A 24 -25.46 7.38 16.88
CA MET A 24 -26.17 8.68 16.82
C MET A 24 -25.65 9.58 15.71
N LEU A 25 -24.34 9.55 15.45
CA LEU A 25 -23.67 10.48 14.55
C LEU A 25 -23.16 9.82 13.26
N GLY A 26 -23.32 8.49 13.12
CA GLY A 26 -22.85 7.75 11.95
C GLY A 26 -21.32 7.61 11.89
N PHE A 27 -20.62 7.87 13.00
CA PHE A 27 -19.17 7.73 13.07
C PHE A 27 -18.75 6.26 13.08
N SER A 28 -17.54 5.98 12.57
CA SER A 28 -16.91 4.68 12.87
C SER A 28 -16.62 4.58 14.37
N ARG A 29 -16.66 3.36 14.93
CA ARG A 29 -16.38 3.15 16.36
C ARG A 29 -15.01 3.67 16.78
N THR A 30 -14.01 3.53 15.91
CA THR A 30 -12.65 4.02 16.17
C THR A 30 -12.62 5.55 16.20
N PHE A 31 -13.30 6.22 15.26
CA PHE A 31 -13.34 7.68 15.26
C PHE A 31 -14.12 8.24 16.45
N ALA A 32 -15.24 7.62 16.82
CA ALA A 32 -15.98 7.98 18.03
C ALA A 32 -15.14 7.84 19.31
N ALA A 33 -14.31 6.80 19.40
CA ALA A 33 -13.37 6.62 20.50
C ALA A 33 -12.28 7.70 20.50
N GLU A 34 -11.70 8.03 19.35
CA GLU A 34 -10.71 9.10 19.21
C GLU A 34 -11.24 10.46 19.68
N ILE A 35 -12.48 10.81 19.32
CA ILE A 35 -13.12 12.07 19.74
C ILE A 35 -13.26 12.12 21.27
N ALA A 36 -13.72 11.02 21.89
CA ALA A 36 -13.85 10.94 23.33
C ALA A 36 -12.49 10.96 24.05
N ASP A 37 -11.49 10.25 23.52
CA ASP A 37 -10.13 10.23 24.08
C ASP A 37 -9.43 11.60 23.95
N ALA A 38 -9.79 12.39 22.94
CA ALA A 38 -9.35 13.78 22.76
C ALA A 38 -10.12 14.80 23.65
N GLY A 39 -11.06 14.34 24.49
CA GLY A 39 -11.86 15.20 25.36
C GLY A 39 -13.01 15.92 24.68
N GLY A 40 -13.31 15.60 23.41
CA GLY A 40 -14.36 16.22 22.60
C GLY A 40 -15.78 15.76 22.94
N VAL A 41 -16.00 15.08 24.07
CA VAL A 41 -17.33 14.59 24.47
C VAL A 41 -17.62 14.97 25.90
N SER A 42 -18.74 15.63 26.13
CA SER A 42 -19.25 15.91 27.47
C SER A 42 -20.73 15.57 27.61
N VAL A 43 -21.12 15.18 28.83
CA VAL A 43 -22.52 14.92 29.21
C VAL A 43 -22.83 15.81 30.40
N ASP A 44 -23.86 16.62 30.29
CA ASP A 44 -24.27 17.59 31.32
C ASP A 44 -23.11 18.47 31.81
N GLY A 45 -22.24 18.87 30.86
CA GLY A 45 -21.06 19.71 31.12
C GLY A 45 -19.84 18.98 31.72
N ARG A 46 -19.89 17.65 31.88
CA ARG A 46 -18.74 16.84 32.33
C ARG A 46 -18.13 16.08 31.16
N THR A 47 -16.83 16.25 30.92
CA THR A 47 -16.11 15.45 29.93
C THR A 47 -16.15 13.97 30.28
N VAL A 48 -16.44 13.13 29.30
CA VAL A 48 -16.55 11.67 29.47
C VAL A 48 -15.56 10.95 28.57
N SER A 49 -15.05 9.81 29.05
CA SER A 49 -14.17 8.92 28.30
C SER A 49 -14.97 8.00 27.37
N ARG A 50 -14.29 7.41 26.38
CA ARG A 50 -14.91 6.46 25.43
C ARG A 50 -15.62 5.26 26.07
N SER A 51 -15.23 4.90 27.30
CA SER A 51 -15.71 3.70 28.01
C SER A 51 -16.87 4.01 28.95
N ASP A 52 -17.12 5.29 29.25
CA ASP A 52 -18.19 5.70 30.14
C ASP A 52 -19.55 5.35 29.53
N ARG A 53 -20.54 5.15 30.38
CA ARG A 53 -21.90 4.80 29.98
C ARG A 53 -22.79 6.03 30.03
N LEU A 54 -23.48 6.28 28.92
CA LEU A 54 -24.45 7.36 28.83
C LEU A 54 -25.69 7.02 29.66
N ARG A 55 -26.37 8.07 30.14
CA ARG A 55 -27.68 7.96 30.75
C ARG A 55 -28.71 8.63 29.86
N ALA A 56 -29.84 7.98 29.65
CA ALA A 56 -30.97 8.56 28.93
C ALA A 56 -31.36 9.93 29.49
N GLY A 57 -31.71 10.85 28.60
CA GLY A 57 -32.08 12.23 28.95
C GLY A 57 -30.90 13.15 29.32
N GLY A 58 -29.69 12.63 29.48
CA GLY A 58 -28.48 13.46 29.65
C GLY A 58 -28.21 14.32 28.41
N TRP A 59 -27.67 15.52 28.60
CA TRP A 59 -27.36 16.44 27.52
C TRP A 59 -25.95 16.19 26.98
N LEU A 60 -25.87 15.54 25.81
CA LEU A 60 -24.61 15.20 25.15
C LEU A 60 -24.14 16.37 24.28
N SER A 61 -22.91 16.83 24.53
CA SER A 61 -22.21 17.81 23.69
C SER A 61 -20.97 17.15 23.10
N VAL A 62 -20.87 17.14 21.77
CA VAL A 62 -19.79 16.49 21.03
C VAL A 62 -19.13 17.53 20.13
N GLU A 63 -17.83 17.67 20.26
CA GLU A 63 -16.98 18.54 19.43
C GLU A 63 -15.91 17.67 18.77
N TRP A 64 -15.76 17.81 17.46
CA TRP A 64 -14.74 17.07 16.74
C TRP A 64 -14.17 17.89 15.60
N GLU A 65 -12.96 17.51 15.19
CA GLU A 65 -12.41 17.96 13.94
C GLU A 65 -12.78 16.92 12.87
N PRO A 66 -13.52 17.30 11.81
CA PRO A 66 -13.87 16.35 10.76
C PRO A 66 -12.57 15.80 10.16
N LYS A 67 -12.49 14.48 9.98
CA LYS A 67 -11.39 13.88 9.25
C LYS A 67 -11.43 14.44 7.84
N ARG A 68 -10.45 15.28 7.51
CA ARG A 68 -10.24 15.71 6.12
C ARG A 68 -9.98 14.45 5.30
N GLU A 69 -10.69 14.32 4.19
CA GLU A 69 -10.33 13.30 3.22
C GLU A 69 -8.88 13.54 2.79
N PRO A 70 -8.07 12.48 2.59
CA PRO A 70 -6.71 12.67 2.11
C PRO A 70 -6.76 13.35 0.75
N GLU A 71 -6.25 14.58 0.68
CA GLU A 71 -6.16 15.33 -0.55
C GLU A 71 -4.92 14.92 -1.33
N ILE A 72 -5.05 14.81 -2.65
CA ILE A 72 -3.91 14.62 -3.54
C ILE A 72 -3.24 15.98 -3.68
N VAL A 73 -2.13 16.17 -2.98
CA VAL A 73 -1.32 17.38 -3.06
C VAL A 73 -0.36 17.25 -4.26
N PRO A 74 -0.42 18.16 -5.25
CA PRO A 74 0.55 18.18 -6.34
C PRO A 74 1.97 18.34 -5.81
N VAL A 75 2.89 17.49 -6.27
CA VAL A 75 4.31 17.51 -5.87
C VAL A 75 5.17 17.09 -7.04
N GLU A 76 6.18 17.87 -7.40
CA GLU A 76 7.09 17.50 -8.47
C GLU A 76 8.00 16.34 -8.04
N VAL A 77 8.16 15.37 -8.93
CA VAL A 77 9.06 14.22 -8.77
C VAL A 77 9.86 14.10 -10.06
N ALA A 78 11.11 14.56 -10.05
CA ALA A 78 11.94 14.66 -11.25
C ALA A 78 12.15 13.31 -11.95
N ASP A 79 12.30 12.23 -11.17
CA ASP A 79 12.62 10.90 -11.67
C ASP A 79 11.38 10.00 -11.91
N LEU A 80 10.17 10.57 -11.96
CA LEU A 80 8.98 9.79 -12.33
C LEU A 80 8.95 9.60 -13.85
N GLY A 81 9.29 8.40 -14.31
CA GLY A 81 9.23 8.07 -15.72
C GLY A 81 7.79 7.91 -16.21
N ILE A 82 7.46 8.48 -17.37
CA ILE A 82 6.20 8.18 -18.09
C ILE A 82 6.54 7.20 -19.21
N VAL A 83 6.14 5.94 -19.04
CA VAL A 83 6.39 4.85 -19.98
C VAL A 83 5.35 4.82 -21.10
N TRP A 84 4.11 5.17 -20.77
CA TRP A 84 3.02 5.26 -21.73
C TRP A 84 1.99 6.30 -21.28
N ASP A 85 1.43 7.03 -22.24
CA ASP A 85 0.39 8.01 -22.00
C ASP A 85 -0.57 8.07 -23.20
N ASP A 86 -1.85 7.83 -22.97
CA ASP A 86 -2.93 8.01 -23.94
C ASP A 86 -4.19 8.59 -23.28
N ASP A 87 -5.35 8.57 -23.94
CA ASP A 87 -6.56 9.16 -23.40
C ASP A 87 -7.14 8.44 -22.17
N ASP A 88 -6.82 7.16 -21.98
CA ASP A 88 -7.45 6.24 -21.03
C ASP A 88 -6.53 5.80 -19.89
N ILE A 89 -5.23 5.70 -20.12
CA ILE A 89 -4.25 5.24 -19.14
C ILE A 89 -2.97 6.06 -19.16
N VAL A 90 -2.27 6.05 -18.02
CA VAL A 90 -0.85 6.39 -17.93
C VAL A 90 -0.12 5.26 -17.24
N VAL A 91 1.00 4.81 -17.81
CA VAL A 91 1.93 3.86 -17.19
C VAL A 91 3.17 4.64 -16.78
N VAL A 92 3.49 4.57 -15.49
CA VAL A 92 4.65 5.23 -14.91
C VAL A 92 5.71 4.19 -14.54
N ASP A 93 6.98 4.57 -14.66
CA ASP A 93 8.08 3.93 -13.95
C ASP A 93 8.29 4.68 -12.63
N LYS A 94 7.79 4.09 -11.55
CA LYS A 94 7.78 4.71 -10.23
C LYS A 94 9.17 4.58 -9.60
N PRO A 95 9.84 5.69 -9.22
CA PRO A 95 11.09 5.61 -8.49
C PRO A 95 10.86 5.13 -7.05
N ALA A 96 11.91 4.71 -6.37
CA ALA A 96 11.86 4.47 -4.93
C ALA A 96 11.69 5.78 -4.15
N GLY A 97 11.14 5.71 -2.94
CA GLY A 97 10.86 6.90 -2.12
C GLY A 97 9.57 7.64 -2.50
N VAL A 98 8.79 7.11 -3.45
CA VAL A 98 7.48 7.64 -3.85
C VAL A 98 6.40 6.62 -3.55
N ALA A 99 5.38 7.00 -2.79
CA ALA A 99 4.23 6.12 -2.55
C ALA A 99 3.26 6.11 -3.73
N ALA A 100 2.54 5.01 -3.94
CA ALA A 100 1.51 4.94 -4.97
C ALA A 100 0.41 6.00 -4.79
N HIS A 101 0.03 6.27 -3.53
CA HIS A 101 -1.07 7.16 -3.19
C HIS A 101 -0.95 7.63 -1.72
N PRO A 102 -1.64 8.72 -1.31
CA PRO A 102 -1.63 9.18 0.09
C PRO A 102 -2.03 8.07 1.06
N SER A 103 -1.29 7.92 2.15
CA SER A 103 -1.60 6.92 3.17
C SER A 103 -1.21 7.41 4.56
N VAL A 104 -1.86 6.89 5.59
CA VAL A 104 -1.60 7.27 6.98
C VAL A 104 -0.13 7.03 7.34
N GLY A 105 0.55 8.07 7.81
CA GLY A 105 1.96 8.03 8.19
C GLY A 105 2.94 8.23 7.03
N TRP A 106 2.47 8.55 5.82
CA TRP A 106 3.31 8.94 4.70
C TRP A 106 3.17 10.44 4.41
N GLU A 107 4.26 11.18 4.56
CA GLU A 107 4.33 12.63 4.28
C GLU A 107 5.13 12.96 3.01
N GLY A 108 5.70 11.94 2.36
CA GLY A 108 6.52 12.10 1.16
C GLY A 108 5.72 12.22 -0.14
N PRO A 109 6.41 12.24 -1.29
CA PRO A 109 5.76 12.35 -2.59
C PRO A 109 4.90 11.12 -2.92
N THR A 110 3.90 11.32 -3.77
CA THR A 110 3.04 10.24 -4.27
C THR A 110 2.95 10.27 -5.79
N VAL A 111 2.70 9.12 -6.42
CA VAL A 111 2.47 9.03 -7.88
C VAL A 111 1.32 9.93 -8.30
N LEU A 112 0.21 9.93 -7.55
CA LEU A 112 -0.93 10.81 -7.83
C LEU A 112 -0.58 12.29 -7.73
N GLY A 113 0.21 12.68 -6.72
CA GLY A 113 0.68 14.06 -6.58
C GLY A 113 1.62 14.49 -7.71
N ALA A 114 2.50 13.58 -8.16
CA ALA A 114 3.40 13.82 -9.29
C ALA A 114 2.67 13.94 -10.62
N LEU A 115 1.72 13.04 -10.88
CA LEU A 115 0.86 13.12 -12.07
C LEU A 115 0.01 14.40 -12.06
N ALA A 116 -0.51 14.80 -10.91
CA ALA A 116 -1.26 16.05 -10.77
C ALA A 116 -0.37 17.28 -11.03
N ALA A 117 0.85 17.31 -10.51
CA ALA A 117 1.81 18.40 -10.76
C ALA A 117 2.19 18.49 -12.25
N ALA A 118 2.32 17.35 -12.92
CA ALA A 118 2.60 17.28 -14.35
C ALA A 118 1.35 17.51 -15.25
N GLY A 119 0.18 17.81 -14.67
CA GLY A 119 -1.03 18.15 -15.42
C GLY A 119 -1.81 16.97 -15.99
N PHE A 120 -1.53 15.74 -15.54
CA PHE A 120 -2.27 14.56 -15.98
C PHE A 120 -3.68 14.54 -15.40
N ARG A 121 -4.67 14.31 -16.27
CA ARG A 121 -6.04 14.02 -15.86
C ARG A 121 -6.15 12.57 -15.40
N ILE A 122 -6.57 12.37 -14.16
CA ILE A 122 -6.77 11.05 -13.54
C ILE A 122 -8.25 10.81 -13.26
N ALA A 123 -8.71 9.56 -13.36
CA ALA A 123 -10.06 9.18 -12.99
C ALA A 123 -10.36 9.50 -11.53
N THR A 124 -11.58 9.95 -11.24
CA THR A 124 -12.01 10.34 -9.90
C THR A 124 -12.65 9.20 -9.11
N SER A 125 -13.00 8.09 -9.77
CA SER A 125 -13.49 6.89 -9.08
C SER A 125 -12.48 6.27 -8.13
N GLY A 126 -13.02 5.67 -7.07
CA GLY A 126 -12.28 5.02 -6.00
C GLY A 126 -12.38 5.81 -4.69
N PRO A 127 -11.78 5.28 -3.61
CA PRO A 127 -11.57 6.06 -2.38
C PRO A 127 -10.85 7.36 -2.69
N ALA A 128 -11.12 8.43 -1.93
CA ALA A 128 -10.56 9.75 -2.17
C ALA A 128 -9.03 9.75 -2.27
N GLU A 129 -8.38 8.87 -1.49
CA GLU A 129 -6.93 8.71 -1.47
C GLU A 129 -6.37 7.79 -2.56
N ARG A 130 -7.20 7.17 -3.41
CA ARG A 130 -6.82 6.17 -4.42
C ARG A 130 -7.48 6.41 -5.79
N ARG A 131 -7.81 7.67 -6.09
CA ARG A 131 -8.46 8.06 -7.35
C ARG A 131 -7.65 7.55 -8.55
N GLY A 132 -8.30 6.78 -9.43
CA GLY A 132 -7.66 6.20 -10.61
C GLY A 132 -6.65 5.07 -10.35
N VAL A 133 -6.32 4.78 -9.09
CA VAL A 133 -5.35 3.75 -8.70
C VAL A 133 -6.03 2.38 -8.63
N VAL A 134 -5.59 1.46 -9.50
CA VAL A 134 -6.12 0.10 -9.60
C VAL A 134 -5.22 -0.94 -8.93
N HIS A 135 -3.94 -0.61 -8.73
CA HIS A 135 -2.95 -1.41 -8.01
C HIS A 135 -1.88 -0.52 -7.38
N ARG A 136 -1.00 -1.09 -6.54
CA ARG A 136 -0.01 -0.29 -5.79
C ARG A 136 1.33 -0.99 -5.66
N LEU A 137 2.37 -0.17 -5.54
CA LEU A 137 3.71 -0.55 -5.13
C LEU A 137 4.03 0.05 -3.76
N ASP A 138 4.91 -0.62 -3.01
CA ASP A 138 5.46 -0.06 -1.77
C ASP A 138 6.32 1.18 -2.09
N ALA A 139 6.47 2.09 -1.13
CA ALA A 139 7.26 3.31 -1.34
C ALA A 139 8.71 3.00 -1.77
N GLY A 140 9.33 1.99 -1.15
CA GLY A 140 10.68 1.53 -1.50
C GLY A 140 10.77 0.59 -2.71
N THR A 141 9.66 0.23 -3.36
CA THR A 141 9.68 -0.64 -4.56
C THR A 141 9.62 0.24 -5.80
N SER A 142 10.52 0.06 -6.76
CA SER A 142 10.51 0.80 -8.02
C SER A 142 9.79 0.04 -9.14
N GLY A 143 9.54 0.69 -10.28
CA GLY A 143 9.05 0.04 -11.52
C GLY A 143 7.63 0.38 -11.90
N LEU A 144 7.07 -0.44 -12.80
CA LEU A 144 5.85 -0.15 -13.53
C LEU A 144 4.60 -0.07 -12.65
N MET A 145 3.83 1.00 -12.84
CA MET A 145 2.50 1.18 -12.27
C MET A 145 1.58 1.82 -13.30
N VAL A 146 0.32 1.33 -13.40
CA VAL A 146 -0.69 1.88 -14.30
C VAL A 146 -1.72 2.65 -13.48
N VAL A 147 -2.09 3.82 -13.97
CA VAL A 147 -3.13 4.68 -13.40
C VAL A 147 -4.17 4.97 -14.49
N ALA A 148 -5.45 4.86 -14.13
CA ALA A 148 -6.54 5.13 -15.05
C ALA A 148 -6.80 6.65 -15.19
N LYS A 149 -6.89 7.13 -16.42
CA LYS A 149 -7.23 8.52 -16.75
C LYS A 149 -8.72 8.74 -16.94
N THR A 150 -9.48 7.67 -17.22
CA THR A 150 -10.94 7.70 -17.40
C THR A 150 -11.68 6.76 -16.44
N GLU A 151 -12.96 7.05 -16.17
CA GLU A 151 -13.81 6.21 -15.31
C GLU A 151 -14.06 4.82 -15.91
N ARG A 152 -14.14 4.76 -17.24
CA ARG A 152 -14.23 3.50 -17.99
C ARG A 152 -12.96 2.68 -17.80
N ALA A 153 -11.79 3.28 -18.01
CA ALA A 153 -10.51 2.61 -17.80
C ALA A 153 -10.35 2.11 -16.36
N TYR A 154 -10.72 2.94 -15.37
CA TYR A 154 -10.68 2.55 -13.96
C TYR A 154 -11.52 1.30 -13.69
N THR A 155 -12.76 1.27 -14.17
CA THR A 155 -13.67 0.14 -13.98
C THR A 155 -13.12 -1.14 -14.59
N LEU A 156 -12.66 -1.09 -15.85
CA LEU A 156 -12.16 -2.25 -16.57
C LEU A 156 -10.84 -2.77 -15.97
N LEU A 157 -9.89 -1.88 -15.70
CA LEU A 157 -8.62 -2.27 -15.09
C LEU A 157 -8.83 -2.83 -13.69
N LYS A 158 -9.67 -2.20 -12.85
CA LYS A 158 -9.98 -2.71 -11.52
C LYS A 158 -10.56 -4.12 -11.56
N SER A 159 -11.40 -4.41 -12.56
CA SER A 159 -11.90 -5.77 -12.81
C SER A 159 -10.75 -6.71 -13.20
N ALA A 160 -9.92 -6.35 -14.17
CA ALA A 160 -8.79 -7.17 -14.60
C ALA A 160 -7.81 -7.50 -13.45
N PHE A 161 -7.49 -6.53 -12.59
CA PHE A 161 -6.67 -6.76 -11.40
C PHE A 161 -7.36 -7.66 -10.36
N LYS A 162 -8.69 -7.57 -10.22
CA LYS A 162 -9.48 -8.40 -9.30
C LYS A 162 -9.58 -9.85 -9.79
N GLU A 163 -9.82 -10.04 -11.09
CA GLU A 163 -9.96 -11.34 -11.74
C GLU A 163 -8.60 -11.95 -12.16
N ARG A 164 -7.49 -11.29 -11.82
CA ARG A 164 -6.10 -11.78 -12.04
C ARG A 164 -5.76 -11.96 -13.53
N GLU A 165 -6.30 -11.10 -14.39
CA GLU A 165 -6.05 -11.08 -15.84
C GLU A 165 -4.83 -10.22 -16.24
N VAL A 166 -4.14 -9.67 -15.24
CA VAL A 166 -2.97 -8.79 -15.40
C VAL A 166 -1.71 -9.58 -15.09
N ASP A 167 -0.75 -9.58 -16.02
CA ASP A 167 0.56 -10.17 -15.79
C ASP A 167 1.45 -9.12 -15.11
N LYS A 168 1.95 -9.45 -13.92
CA LYS A 168 2.88 -8.60 -13.18
C LYS A 168 4.10 -9.44 -12.85
N ILE A 169 5.23 -9.07 -13.43
CA ILE A 169 6.52 -9.70 -13.17
C ILE A 169 7.36 -8.74 -12.35
N TYR A 170 7.82 -9.23 -11.21
CA TYR A 170 8.74 -8.52 -10.33
C TYR A 170 10.07 -9.22 -10.36
N HIS A 171 11.16 -8.45 -10.32
CA HIS A 171 12.46 -8.99 -10.02
C HIS A 171 12.83 -8.66 -8.58
N ALA A 172 13.40 -9.63 -7.87
CA ALA A 172 13.90 -9.45 -6.51
C ALA A 172 15.28 -10.09 -6.34
N VAL A 173 16.20 -9.46 -5.62
CA VAL A 173 17.42 -10.11 -5.14
C VAL A 173 17.16 -10.50 -3.69
N VAL A 174 17.24 -11.79 -3.41
CA VAL A 174 17.01 -12.37 -2.09
C VAL A 174 18.31 -12.91 -1.50
N GLN A 175 18.37 -12.98 -0.18
CA GLN A 175 19.54 -13.54 0.52
C GLN A 175 19.59 -15.05 0.44
N GLY A 176 20.77 -15.59 0.14
CA GLY A 176 20.99 -17.03 -0.06
C GLY A 176 20.27 -17.56 -1.29
N HIS A 177 20.06 -18.87 -1.30
CA HIS A 177 19.53 -19.61 -2.44
C HIS A 177 18.23 -20.30 -2.05
N PRO A 178 17.08 -19.88 -2.59
CA PRO A 178 15.84 -20.64 -2.41
C PRO A 178 16.00 -22.09 -2.89
N ASP A 179 15.52 -23.03 -2.09
CA ASP A 179 15.43 -24.45 -2.44
C ASP A 179 13.97 -24.90 -2.26
N PRO A 180 13.26 -25.26 -3.35
CA PRO A 180 13.73 -25.38 -4.75
C PRO A 180 14.04 -24.04 -5.43
N LEU A 181 14.78 -24.06 -6.55
CA LEU A 181 15.12 -22.86 -7.35
C LEU A 181 13.90 -22.18 -7.99
N SER A 182 12.80 -22.91 -8.15
CA SER A 182 11.51 -22.40 -8.59
C SER A 182 10.41 -22.99 -7.70
N GLY A 183 9.45 -22.18 -7.27
CA GLY A 183 8.44 -22.64 -6.34
C GLY A 183 7.26 -21.71 -6.19
N THR A 184 6.32 -22.14 -5.35
CA THR A 184 5.13 -21.36 -4.98
C THR A 184 5.09 -21.21 -3.46
N ILE A 185 4.90 -19.97 -3.01
CA ILE A 185 4.63 -19.64 -1.61
C ILE A 185 3.16 -19.29 -1.51
N ASP A 186 2.37 -20.21 -0.97
CA ASP A 186 0.96 -20.04 -0.64
C ASP A 186 0.82 -19.93 0.88
N ALA A 187 0.77 -18.70 1.37
CA ALA A 187 0.81 -18.41 2.80
C ALA A 187 0.02 -17.13 3.10
N PRO A 188 -1.05 -17.18 3.92
CA PRO A 188 -1.88 -16.01 4.17
C PRO A 188 -1.12 -14.90 4.92
N ILE A 189 -1.35 -13.64 4.54
CA ILE A 189 -0.70 -12.46 5.12
C ILE A 189 -1.69 -11.63 5.95
N GLY A 190 -1.29 -11.28 7.17
CA GLY A 190 -2.02 -10.39 8.07
C GLY A 190 -1.14 -9.29 8.67
N ARG A 191 -1.76 -8.40 9.46
CA ARG A 191 -1.04 -7.40 10.27
C ARG A 191 -0.23 -8.10 11.35
N HIS A 192 1.03 -7.71 11.54
CA HIS A 192 1.86 -8.32 12.57
C HIS A 192 1.25 -8.08 13.98
N PRO A 193 1.13 -9.11 14.85
CA PRO A 193 0.38 -8.99 16.12
C PRO A 193 0.92 -7.92 17.07
N HIS A 194 2.24 -7.73 17.08
CA HIS A 194 2.93 -6.80 17.98
C HIS A 194 3.41 -5.50 17.31
N HIS A 195 3.34 -5.39 15.98
CA HIS A 195 3.90 -4.26 15.24
C HIS A 195 2.90 -3.80 14.20
N SER A 196 2.14 -2.76 14.52
CA SER A 196 1.05 -2.26 13.66
C SER A 196 1.50 -1.86 12.26
N TRP A 197 2.77 -1.48 12.08
CA TRP A 197 3.37 -1.09 10.81
C TRP A 197 3.93 -2.26 9.97
N LYS A 198 4.02 -3.48 10.54
CA LYS A 198 4.49 -4.67 9.82
C LYS A 198 3.35 -5.60 9.41
N PHE A 199 3.65 -6.43 8.43
CA PHE A 199 2.83 -7.58 8.03
C PHE A 199 3.61 -8.87 8.28
N ALA A 200 2.91 -9.98 8.47
CA ALA A 200 3.50 -11.29 8.67
C ALA A 200 2.64 -12.37 8.03
N VAL A 201 3.21 -13.55 7.82
CA VAL A 201 2.43 -14.76 7.54
C VAL A 201 1.65 -15.11 8.80
N ILE A 202 0.32 -15.14 8.70
CA ILE A 202 -0.59 -15.38 9.83
C ILE A 202 -1.72 -16.29 9.34
N PRO A 203 -2.06 -17.37 10.07
CA PRO A 203 -3.11 -18.31 9.67
C PRO A 203 -4.44 -17.64 9.31
N ASP A 204 -4.89 -16.66 10.10
CA ASP A 204 -6.11 -15.88 9.86
C ASP A 204 -5.90 -14.65 8.95
N GLY A 205 -4.81 -14.65 8.18
CA GLY A 205 -4.48 -13.61 7.21
C GLY A 205 -5.34 -13.69 5.96
N LYS A 206 -5.03 -12.83 4.99
CA LYS A 206 -5.63 -12.88 3.65
C LYS A 206 -4.83 -13.79 2.75
N ASP A 207 -5.52 -14.61 1.97
CA ASP A 207 -4.92 -15.47 0.95
C ASP A 207 -3.93 -14.69 0.07
N SER A 208 -2.72 -15.23 0.00
CA SER A 208 -1.56 -14.65 -0.67
C SER A 208 -0.73 -15.76 -1.31
N VAL A 209 -0.52 -15.65 -2.61
CA VAL A 209 0.21 -16.61 -3.45
C VAL A 209 1.24 -15.87 -4.27
N THR A 210 2.50 -16.32 -4.18
CA THR A 210 3.67 -15.79 -4.86
C THR A 210 4.42 -16.93 -5.52
N HIS A 211 4.61 -16.89 -6.84
CA HIS A 211 5.48 -17.82 -7.56
C HIS A 211 6.83 -17.17 -7.80
N TYR A 212 7.88 -17.96 -7.78
CA TYR A 212 9.23 -17.49 -8.08
C TYR A 212 10.01 -18.49 -8.91
N GLU A 213 10.98 -17.97 -9.66
CA GLU A 213 12.00 -18.72 -10.38
C GLU A 213 13.34 -18.00 -10.23
N THR A 214 14.42 -18.75 -9.98
CA THR A 214 15.77 -18.19 -9.88
C THR A 214 16.31 -17.92 -11.28
N LEU A 215 16.58 -16.65 -11.59
CA LEU A 215 17.21 -16.23 -12.84
C LEU A 215 18.73 -16.35 -12.78
N GLU A 216 19.32 -15.95 -11.65
CA GLU A 216 20.77 -15.92 -11.45
C GLU A 216 21.10 -16.19 -9.98
N ALA A 217 22.12 -17.00 -9.72
CA ALA A 217 22.58 -17.31 -8.37
C ALA A 217 24.00 -16.76 -8.15
N PHE A 218 24.19 -16.04 -7.05
CA PHE A 218 25.45 -15.43 -6.60
C PHE A 218 25.93 -16.10 -5.31
N PRO A 219 27.16 -15.91 -4.84
CA PRO A 219 27.66 -16.58 -3.63
C PRO A 219 26.79 -16.41 -2.37
N ARG A 220 26.10 -15.27 -2.21
CA ARG A 220 25.31 -14.92 -1.01
C ARG A 220 23.87 -14.51 -1.30
N ALA A 221 23.43 -14.55 -2.56
CA ALA A 221 22.13 -14.04 -2.98
C ALA A 221 21.66 -14.72 -4.27
N SER A 222 20.38 -14.58 -4.58
CA SER A 222 19.79 -15.01 -5.84
C SER A 222 18.92 -13.89 -6.43
N LEU A 223 19.04 -13.65 -7.73
CA LEU A 223 18.08 -12.87 -8.50
C LEU A 223 16.91 -13.79 -8.88
N LEU A 224 15.70 -13.37 -8.52
CA LEU A 224 14.46 -14.09 -8.78
C LEU A 224 13.57 -13.31 -9.74
N GLU A 225 12.92 -14.02 -10.65
CA GLU A 225 11.68 -13.60 -11.29
C GLU A 225 10.50 -14.02 -10.42
N ILE A 226 9.55 -13.12 -10.20
CA ILE A 226 8.42 -13.32 -9.30
C ILE A 226 7.11 -12.97 -10.00
N HIS A 227 6.17 -13.91 -9.95
CA HIS A 227 4.81 -13.76 -10.46
C HIS A 227 3.82 -13.70 -9.31
N LEU A 228 2.91 -12.73 -9.34
CA LEU A 228 1.94 -12.49 -8.27
C LEU A 228 0.50 -12.78 -8.69
N GLU A 229 -0.10 -13.86 -8.17
CA GLU A 229 -1.56 -14.06 -8.30
C GLU A 229 -2.35 -13.06 -7.46
N THR A 230 -1.77 -12.61 -6.35
CA THR A 230 -2.40 -11.72 -5.36
C THR A 230 -1.49 -10.52 -5.10
N GLY A 231 -2.07 -9.41 -4.62
CA GLY A 231 -1.34 -8.16 -4.39
C GLY A 231 -1.55 -7.61 -2.98
N ARG A 232 -1.11 -8.34 -1.94
CA ARG A 232 -1.18 -7.87 -0.55
C ARG A 232 -0.04 -6.91 -0.24
N THR A 233 -0.25 -6.06 0.76
CA THR A 233 0.77 -5.13 1.25
C THR A 233 2.03 -5.88 1.64
N HIS A 234 3.19 -5.47 1.11
CA HIS A 234 4.49 -6.08 1.36
C HIS A 234 4.60 -7.58 1.00
N GLN A 235 3.72 -8.11 0.14
CA GLN A 235 3.58 -9.56 -0.06
C GLN A 235 4.88 -10.30 -0.37
N ILE A 236 5.61 -9.84 -1.40
CA ILE A 236 6.90 -10.45 -1.80
C ILE A 236 7.88 -10.44 -0.63
N ARG A 237 8.02 -9.27 0.00
CA ARG A 237 8.96 -9.04 1.11
C ARG A 237 8.67 -9.94 2.31
N VAL A 238 7.39 -10.06 2.68
CA VAL A 238 6.95 -10.92 3.80
C VAL A 238 7.14 -12.40 3.47
N HIS A 239 6.75 -12.86 2.28
CA HIS A 239 6.91 -14.25 1.87
C HIS A 239 8.37 -14.66 1.84
N MET A 240 9.21 -13.85 1.18
CA MET A 240 10.64 -14.13 1.03
C MET A 240 11.34 -14.16 2.40
N ALA A 241 11.02 -13.22 3.29
CA ALA A 241 11.53 -13.24 4.66
C ALA A 241 11.03 -14.44 5.48
N ALA A 242 9.75 -14.82 5.37
CA ALA A 242 9.19 -15.99 6.04
C ALA A 242 9.87 -17.30 5.57
N HIS A 243 10.28 -17.35 4.31
CA HIS A 243 11.07 -18.44 3.72
C HIS A 243 12.58 -18.33 4.01
N ARG A 244 13.03 -17.41 4.89
CA ARG A 244 14.43 -17.19 5.28
C ARG A 244 15.34 -16.67 4.17
N HIS A 245 14.74 -16.10 3.13
CA HIS A 245 15.43 -15.46 2.02
C HIS A 245 14.95 -14.01 1.87
N PRO A 246 15.11 -13.13 2.88
CA PRO A 246 14.63 -11.75 2.78
C PRO A 246 15.24 -11.03 1.57
N CYS A 247 14.49 -10.09 0.99
CA CYS A 247 15.00 -9.23 -0.07
C CYS A 247 16.21 -8.44 0.45
N VAL A 248 17.32 -8.45 -0.29
CA VAL A 248 18.52 -7.70 0.09
C VAL A 248 18.20 -6.22 0.16
N GLY A 249 18.73 -5.51 1.17
CA GLY A 249 18.44 -4.11 1.40
C GLY A 249 17.09 -3.82 2.08
N ASP A 250 16.24 -4.82 2.34
CA ASP A 250 14.95 -4.58 3.01
C ASP A 250 15.13 -4.15 4.47
N PRO A 251 14.84 -2.89 4.83
CA PRO A 251 15.08 -2.39 6.18
C PRO A 251 14.07 -2.93 7.20
N LEU A 252 12.98 -3.58 6.76
CA LEU A 252 11.86 -3.95 7.61
C LEU A 252 11.82 -5.44 7.94
N TYR A 253 12.23 -6.28 6.99
CA TYR A 253 11.99 -7.73 7.01
C TYR A 253 13.25 -8.58 7.17
N GLY A 254 14.25 -8.05 7.88
CA GLY A 254 15.38 -8.86 8.37
C GLY A 254 16.47 -9.11 7.33
N ALA A 255 16.66 -8.19 6.38
CA ALA A 255 17.85 -8.21 5.54
C ALA A 255 19.13 -8.06 6.37
N ASP A 256 20.20 -8.72 5.96
CA ASP A 256 21.55 -8.59 6.51
C ASP A 256 22.07 -7.19 6.19
N PRO A 257 22.29 -6.33 7.21
CA PRO A 257 22.76 -4.98 7.00
C PRO A 257 24.18 -4.95 6.42
N THR A 258 25.00 -5.99 6.64
CA THR A 258 26.37 -6.06 6.12
C THR A 258 26.36 -6.24 4.61
N LEU A 259 25.55 -7.18 4.11
CA LEU A 259 25.38 -7.38 2.67
C LEU A 259 24.74 -6.14 2.03
N SER A 260 23.70 -5.60 2.65
CA SER A 260 23.01 -4.40 2.17
C SER A 260 23.96 -3.20 2.02
N ALA A 261 24.82 -2.96 3.02
CA ALA A 261 25.82 -1.90 2.97
C ALA A 261 26.89 -2.12 1.89
N ARG A 262 27.34 -3.37 1.69
CA ARG A 262 28.30 -3.71 0.61
C ARG A 262 27.73 -3.46 -0.79
N LEU A 263 26.43 -3.69 -0.97
CA LEU A 263 25.74 -3.43 -2.23
C LEU A 263 25.26 -1.96 -2.36
N GLY A 264 25.45 -1.13 -1.33
CA GLY A 264 24.99 0.26 -1.33
C GLY A 264 23.47 0.42 -1.31
N LEU A 265 22.74 -0.53 -0.73
CA LEU A 265 21.28 -0.54 -0.71
C LEU A 265 20.71 -0.07 0.63
N GLU A 266 19.78 0.88 0.57
CA GLU A 266 19.00 1.38 1.73
C GLU A 266 17.52 0.96 1.68
N ARG A 267 17.15 0.20 0.64
CA ARG A 267 15.79 -0.27 0.37
C ARG A 267 15.84 -1.69 -0.19
N GLN A 268 14.70 -2.38 -0.17
CA GLN A 268 14.59 -3.70 -0.79
C GLN A 268 14.99 -3.66 -2.27
N TRP A 269 15.86 -4.59 -2.68
CA TRP A 269 16.07 -4.92 -4.08
C TRP A 269 14.81 -5.62 -4.58
N LEU A 270 13.85 -4.81 -5.04
CA LEU A 270 12.57 -5.23 -5.57
C LEU A 270 12.12 -4.21 -6.62
N HIS A 271 11.79 -4.72 -7.80
CA HIS A 271 11.44 -3.92 -8.97
C HIS A 271 10.26 -4.55 -9.71
N ALA A 272 9.23 -3.76 -10.01
CA ALA A 272 8.12 -4.14 -10.88
C ALA A 272 8.58 -4.05 -12.34
N HIS A 273 9.15 -5.15 -12.84
CA HIS A 273 9.90 -5.19 -14.09
C HIS A 273 9.00 -5.21 -15.33
N ARG A 274 7.92 -6.00 -15.32
CA ARG A 274 6.99 -6.11 -16.45
C ARG A 274 5.53 -6.02 -16.01
N LEU A 275 4.74 -5.32 -16.81
CA LEU A 275 3.30 -5.18 -16.61
C LEU A 275 2.58 -5.37 -17.96
N ALA A 276 1.67 -6.33 -18.04
CA ALA A 276 0.84 -6.55 -19.22
C ALA A 276 -0.64 -6.72 -18.85
N PHE A 277 -1.52 -6.12 -19.65
CA PHE A 277 -2.97 -6.15 -19.44
C PHE A 277 -3.71 -5.89 -20.74
N THR A 278 -5.01 -6.15 -20.75
CA THR A 278 -5.88 -5.78 -21.86
C THR A 278 -6.20 -4.29 -21.80
N HIS A 279 -5.86 -3.56 -22.85
CA HIS A 279 -6.04 -2.12 -22.91
C HIS A 279 -7.54 -1.75 -22.86
N PRO A 280 -7.98 -0.86 -21.94
CA PRO A 280 -9.41 -0.63 -21.68
C PRO A 280 -10.18 0.04 -22.83
N ALA A 281 -9.46 0.73 -23.72
CA ALA A 281 -10.05 1.40 -24.88
C ALA A 281 -10.16 0.46 -26.09
N THR A 282 -9.05 -0.21 -26.42
CA THR A 282 -8.89 -0.95 -27.68
C THR A 282 -9.20 -2.45 -27.54
N GLY A 283 -9.12 -3.01 -26.33
CA GLY A 283 -9.28 -4.44 -26.09
C GLY A 283 -8.06 -5.28 -26.50
N GLU A 284 -6.97 -4.65 -26.95
CA GLU A 284 -5.73 -5.34 -27.33
C GLU A 284 -4.87 -5.63 -26.10
N ARG A 285 -4.06 -6.70 -26.15
CA ARG A 285 -3.08 -6.97 -25.10
C ARG A 285 -1.89 -6.04 -25.27
N VAL A 286 -1.61 -5.23 -24.24
CA VAL A 286 -0.44 -4.35 -24.18
C VAL A 286 0.53 -4.83 -23.10
N GLY A 287 1.81 -4.55 -23.27
CA GLY A 287 2.87 -4.93 -22.34
C GLY A 287 3.96 -3.87 -22.27
N PHE A 288 4.45 -3.63 -21.05
CA PHE A 288 5.47 -2.63 -20.75
C PHE A 288 6.57 -3.29 -19.93
N GLU A 289 7.80 -2.82 -20.12
CA GLU A 289 8.99 -3.26 -19.40
C GLU A 289 9.74 -2.04 -18.84
N SER A 290 10.34 -2.22 -17.68
CA SER A 290 11.13 -1.21 -16.98
C SER A 290 12.54 -1.72 -16.72
N ALA A 291 13.53 -0.92 -17.08
CA ALA A 291 14.92 -1.21 -16.75
C ALA A 291 15.16 -1.05 -15.25
N TYR A 292 16.21 -1.70 -14.73
CA TYR A 292 16.59 -1.51 -13.34
C TYR A 292 17.09 -0.09 -13.11
N PRO A 293 16.63 0.60 -12.05
CA PRO A 293 17.24 1.86 -11.64
C PRO A 293 18.70 1.64 -11.22
N ALA A 294 19.48 2.74 -11.24
CA ALA A 294 20.93 2.70 -11.09
C ALA A 294 21.41 2.01 -9.80
N ASP A 295 20.69 2.19 -8.68
CA ASP A 295 20.98 1.54 -7.41
C ASP A 295 20.89 0.00 -7.51
N LEU A 296 19.83 -0.51 -8.12
CA LEU A 296 19.61 -1.95 -8.29
C LEU A 296 20.55 -2.56 -9.33
N ALA A 297 20.80 -1.85 -10.43
CA ALA A 297 21.73 -2.28 -11.47
C ALA A 297 23.15 -2.38 -10.92
N ASN A 298 23.62 -1.36 -10.19
CA ASN A 298 24.94 -1.36 -9.55
C ASN A 298 25.08 -2.51 -8.54
N ALA A 299 24.06 -2.77 -7.73
CA ALA A 299 24.07 -3.89 -6.80
C ALA A 299 24.20 -5.26 -7.49
N LEU A 300 23.59 -5.44 -8.67
CA LEU A 300 23.75 -6.68 -9.45
C LEU A 300 25.17 -6.85 -10.00
N GLU A 301 25.77 -5.78 -10.53
CA GLU A 301 27.15 -5.87 -11.03
C GLU A 301 28.13 -6.23 -9.90
N ILE A 302 27.96 -5.64 -8.71
CA ILE A 302 28.74 -5.99 -7.52
C ILE A 302 28.59 -7.48 -7.17
N LEU A 303 27.38 -8.03 -7.24
CA LEU A 303 27.14 -9.46 -6.97
C LEU A 303 27.78 -10.37 -8.02
N ARG A 304 27.74 -9.97 -9.29
CA ARG A 304 28.38 -10.70 -10.41
C ARG A 304 29.91 -10.75 -10.27
N ASP A 305 30.50 -9.71 -9.70
CA ASP A 305 31.93 -9.62 -9.41
C ASP A 305 32.36 -10.46 -8.18
N GLY A 306 31.42 -11.12 -7.49
CA GLY A 306 31.70 -12.15 -6.48
C GLY A 306 31.69 -11.68 -5.02
N LEU A 307 30.96 -10.60 -4.71
CA LEU A 307 30.85 -10.02 -3.35
C LEU A 307 29.76 -10.64 -2.45
#